data_AF-A0A3Q9FCR8-F1
#
_entry.id   AF-A0A3Q9FCR8-F1
#
_cell.length_a   1.000
_cell.length_b   1.000
_cell.length_c   1.000
_cell.angle_alpha   90.00
_cell.angle_beta   90.00
_cell.angle_gamma   90.00
#
_symmetry.space_group_name_H-M   'P 1'
#
loop_
_entity.id
_entity.type
_entity.pdbx_description
1 polymer ?
#
loop_
_entity_poly.entity_id
_entity_poly.type
_entity_poly.pdbx_seq_one_letter_code
_entity_poly.pdbx_strand_id
1 'polypeptide(L)'
;MSQIIMQYFNLMKEDYSKYGLSVIQFIQIGKFYELWHEPDVPCIQQTYSQAELLAESGLPVGGSLGVTPPIEQVASLLDMRIISPGKRSLLQMGFPIYSLTTYLSILLDKGWTIIVIDELVTGKSGPKQRAVSQIYSPSCNIEDCSELSYVISVYFKDDLLGVTLFSAMNGHSVMFPVYREDRDKVARLLISYRIKEVIIWVDSGADPGVLNKIYGLLIGWNLFPSEPNAKVEVMSSPCYLS
;
A
#
# COMPACT_ATOMS: atom_id res chain seq x y z
N MET A 1 -15.46 -22.03 -10.66
CA MET A 1 -15.35 -20.79 -9.88
C MET A 1 -16.46 -19.86 -10.32
N SER A 2 -17.10 -19.04 -9.48
CA SER A 2 -18.00 -18.00 -10.02
C SER A 2 -17.13 -17.07 -10.88
N GLN A 3 -17.64 -16.62 -12.03
CA GLN A 3 -16.87 -15.77 -12.95
C GLN A 3 -16.36 -14.49 -12.26
N ILE A 4 -17.11 -14.00 -11.26
CA ILE A 4 -16.79 -12.80 -10.48
C ILE A 4 -15.62 -13.06 -9.52
N ILE A 5 -15.59 -14.21 -8.83
CA ILE A 5 -14.49 -14.59 -7.93
C ILE A 5 -13.18 -14.72 -8.72
N MET A 6 -13.22 -15.35 -9.89
CA MET A 6 -12.04 -15.47 -10.74
C MET A 6 -11.56 -14.10 -11.25
N GLN A 7 -12.49 -13.22 -11.65
CA GLN A 7 -12.15 -11.86 -12.06
C GLN A 7 -11.50 -11.07 -10.92
N TYR A 8 -12.04 -11.17 -9.72
CA TYR A 8 -11.50 -10.51 -8.52
C TYR A 8 -10.05 -10.91 -8.25
N PHE A 9 -9.77 -12.23 -8.20
CA PHE A 9 -8.42 -12.72 -7.89
C PHE A 9 -7.42 -12.53 -9.03
N ASN A 10 -7.88 -12.43 -10.28
CA ASN A 10 -7.02 -12.07 -11.40
C ASN A 10 -6.59 -10.60 -11.31
N LEU A 11 -7.53 -9.68 -11.03
CA LEU A 11 -7.21 -8.26 -10.81
C LEU A 11 -6.26 -8.09 -9.61
N MET A 12 -6.52 -8.81 -8.52
CA MET A 12 -5.66 -8.80 -7.32
C MET A 12 -4.19 -9.09 -7.66
N LYS A 13 -3.92 -10.10 -8.49
CA LYS A 13 -2.55 -10.45 -8.89
C LYS A 13 -1.88 -9.33 -9.68
N GLU A 14 -2.61 -8.72 -10.60
CA GLU A 14 -2.10 -7.59 -11.38
C GLU A 14 -1.86 -6.36 -10.50
N ASP A 15 -2.80 -6.04 -9.63
CA ASP A 15 -2.76 -4.85 -8.79
C ASP A 15 -1.70 -4.94 -7.70
N TYR A 16 -1.50 -6.11 -7.11
CA TYR A 16 -0.41 -6.34 -6.14
C TYR A 16 0.98 -6.17 -6.77
N SER A 17 1.12 -6.52 -8.05
CA SER A 17 2.38 -6.28 -8.76
C SER A 17 2.65 -4.80 -9.04
N LYS A 18 1.60 -3.97 -9.09
CA LYS A 18 1.68 -2.55 -9.47
C LYS A 18 1.72 -1.60 -8.29
N TYR A 19 0.97 -1.91 -7.23
CA TYR A 19 0.76 -1.00 -6.09
C TYR A 19 1.29 -1.59 -4.78
N GLY A 20 1.86 -2.79 -4.85
CA GLY A 20 2.55 -3.47 -3.78
C GLY A 20 1.63 -4.14 -2.76
N LEU A 21 2.12 -4.23 -1.52
CA LEU A 21 1.64 -5.21 -0.55
C LEU A 21 0.50 -4.68 0.32
N SER A 22 0.44 -3.40 0.64
CA SER A 22 -0.61 -2.80 1.48
C SER A 22 -1.85 -2.42 0.71
N VAL A 23 -2.14 -3.20 -0.33
CA VAL A 23 -3.24 -2.98 -1.25
C VAL A 23 -4.42 -3.84 -0.84
N ILE A 24 -5.58 -3.21 -0.75
CA ILE A 24 -6.87 -3.89 -0.62
C ILE A 24 -7.77 -3.47 -1.77
N GLN A 25 -8.65 -4.37 -2.18
CA GLN A 25 -9.58 -4.13 -3.27
C GLN A 25 -11.01 -4.32 -2.80
N PHE A 26 -11.85 -3.35 -3.15
CA PHE A 26 -13.28 -3.39 -2.94
C PHE A 26 -13.98 -3.59 -4.26
N ILE A 27 -14.70 -4.71 -4.40
CA ILE A 27 -15.47 -5.02 -5.60
C ILE A 27 -16.95 -4.70 -5.37
N GLN A 28 -17.54 -3.92 -6.27
CA GLN A 28 -18.95 -3.62 -6.22
C GLN A 28 -19.78 -4.84 -6.64
N ILE A 29 -20.72 -5.22 -5.78
CA ILE A 29 -21.72 -6.26 -6.03
C ILE A 29 -23.09 -5.67 -5.68
N GLY A 30 -23.82 -5.26 -6.71
CA GLY A 30 -25.09 -4.55 -6.54
C GLY A 30 -24.93 -3.24 -5.76
N LYS A 31 -25.46 -3.19 -4.53
CA LYS A 31 -25.44 -2.01 -3.65
C LYS A 31 -24.39 -2.09 -2.53
N PHE A 32 -23.48 -3.04 -2.61
CA PHE A 32 -22.43 -3.26 -1.63
C PHE A 32 -21.05 -3.27 -2.30
N TYR A 33 -20.06 -2.81 -1.56
CA TYR A 33 -18.67 -3.14 -1.81
C TYR A 33 -18.29 -4.35 -0.96
N GLU A 34 -17.59 -5.30 -1.56
CA GLU A 34 -17.14 -6.51 -0.90
C GLU A 34 -15.61 -6.64 -1.00
N LEU A 35 -15.01 -7.24 0.02
CA LEU A 35 -13.62 -7.64 0.07
C LEU A 35 -13.57 -9.13 0.33
N TRP A 36 -12.84 -9.84 -0.52
CA TRP A 36 -12.70 -11.30 -0.48
C TRP A 36 -11.25 -11.71 -0.25
N HIS A 37 -11.05 -12.79 0.50
CA HIS A 37 -9.74 -13.34 0.79
C HIS A 37 -9.77 -14.87 0.81
N GLU A 38 -8.86 -15.49 0.08
CA GLU A 38 -8.62 -16.93 0.16
C GLU A 38 -7.66 -17.21 1.34
N PRO A 39 -8.13 -17.88 2.41
CA PRO A 39 -7.28 -18.39 3.47
C PRO A 39 -6.32 -19.45 2.89
N ASP A 40 -5.16 -19.59 3.54
CA ASP A 40 -4.08 -20.54 3.17
C ASP A 40 -3.26 -20.19 1.92
N VAL A 41 -3.58 -19.11 1.20
CA VAL A 41 -2.63 -18.51 0.27
C VAL A 41 -1.62 -17.73 1.13
N PRO A 42 -0.32 -18.08 1.14
CA PRO A 42 0.67 -17.30 1.86
C PRO A 42 0.56 -15.87 1.37
N CYS A 43 0.17 -14.98 2.28
CA CYS A 43 0.05 -13.59 1.95
C CYS A 43 1.44 -13.12 1.52
N ILE A 44 1.57 -12.69 0.27
CA ILE A 44 2.82 -12.08 -0.23
C ILE A 44 3.11 -10.79 0.57
N GLN A 45 2.15 -10.31 1.39
CA GLN A 45 2.34 -9.29 2.42
C GLN A 45 3.28 -9.77 3.53
N GLN A 46 4.56 -9.92 3.22
CA GLN A 46 5.59 -9.56 4.17
C GLN A 46 5.56 -8.04 4.27
N THR A 47 4.66 -7.53 5.13
CA THR A 47 4.84 -6.17 5.64
C THR A 47 6.13 -6.25 6.41
N TYR A 48 7.22 -5.70 5.86
CA TYR A 48 8.44 -5.50 6.60
C TYR A 48 8.08 -4.66 7.84
N SER A 49 7.84 -5.33 8.96
CA SER A 49 7.65 -4.67 10.24
C SER A 49 8.99 -4.01 10.58
N GLN A 50 8.97 -2.84 11.22
CA GLN A 50 10.20 -2.26 11.78
C GLN A 50 11.01 -3.30 12.57
N ALA A 51 10.33 -4.23 13.25
CA ALA A 51 10.98 -5.31 13.98
C ALA A 51 11.76 -6.28 13.09
N GLU A 52 11.29 -6.57 11.88
CA GLU A 52 11.97 -7.48 10.94
C GLU A 52 13.13 -6.79 10.22
N LEU A 53 12.96 -5.53 9.81
CA LEU A 53 14.06 -4.72 9.23
C LEU A 53 15.18 -4.43 10.25
N LEU A 54 14.84 -4.29 11.53
CA LEU A 54 15.83 -4.12 12.60
C LEU A 54 16.45 -5.45 13.05
N ALA A 55 15.74 -6.58 12.92
CA ALA A 55 16.22 -7.92 13.28
C ALA A 55 17.22 -8.51 12.26
N GLU A 56 17.24 -8.04 11.00
CA GLU A 56 18.28 -8.42 10.03
C GLU A 56 19.70 -7.93 10.41
N SER A 57 19.84 -7.17 11.50
CA SER A 57 21.15 -6.85 12.09
C SER A 57 21.70 -7.92 13.06
N GLY A 58 20.96 -9.01 13.34
CA GLY A 58 21.50 -10.12 14.13
C GLY A 58 20.50 -11.21 14.54
N LEU A 59 20.75 -12.43 14.02
CA LEU A 59 20.19 -13.75 14.35
C LEU A 59 18.76 -14.09 13.83
N PRO A 60 18.55 -15.29 13.22
CA PRO A 60 17.25 -15.70 12.70
C PRO A 60 16.36 -16.16 13.84
N VAL A 61 15.38 -15.36 14.22
CA VAL A 61 14.30 -15.81 15.10
C VAL A 61 13.29 -16.57 14.23
N GLY A 62 13.48 -17.88 14.16
CA GLY A 62 12.50 -18.81 13.63
C GLY A 62 11.22 -18.75 14.46
N GLY A 63 10.19 -18.13 13.90
CA GLY A 63 8.82 -18.14 14.42
C GLY A 63 7.93 -17.42 13.43
N SER A 64 7.04 -18.17 12.76
CA SER A 64 5.94 -17.57 11.99
C SER A 64 5.05 -16.80 12.97
N LEU A 65 5.37 -15.52 13.17
CA LEU A 65 4.49 -14.60 13.88
C LEU A 65 3.29 -14.45 12.94
N GLY A 66 2.18 -15.11 13.26
CA GLY A 66 1.01 -15.19 12.39
C GLY A 66 0.53 -13.80 12.01
N VAL A 67 0.90 -13.34 10.82
CA VAL A 67 0.45 -12.07 10.27
C VAL A 67 -1.05 -12.24 10.02
N THR A 68 -1.86 -11.51 10.78
CA THR A 68 -3.31 -11.46 10.55
C THR A 68 -3.56 -11.02 9.11
N PRO A 69 -4.34 -11.77 8.31
CA PRO A 69 -4.57 -11.43 6.92
C PRO A 69 -5.23 -10.05 6.79
N PRO A 70 -5.04 -9.37 5.65
CA PRO A 70 -5.52 -8.00 5.45
C PRO A 70 -7.04 -7.88 5.64
N ILE A 71 -7.82 -8.92 5.32
CA ILE A 71 -9.27 -8.93 5.58
C ILE A 71 -9.61 -8.83 7.07
N GLU A 72 -8.83 -9.47 7.96
CA GLU A 72 -9.04 -9.41 9.40
C GLU A 72 -8.67 -8.04 9.97
N GLN A 73 -7.58 -7.46 9.46
CA GLN A 73 -7.17 -6.11 9.83
C GLN A 73 -8.21 -5.08 9.41
N VAL A 74 -8.67 -5.13 8.15
CA VAL A 74 -9.71 -4.22 7.63
C VAL A 74 -11.03 -4.43 8.36
N ALA A 75 -11.44 -5.68 8.61
CA ALA A 75 -12.66 -5.97 9.35
C ALA A 75 -12.62 -5.39 10.77
N SER A 76 -11.48 -5.53 11.47
CA SER A 76 -11.27 -4.93 12.79
C SER A 76 -11.32 -3.41 12.77
N LEU A 77 -10.66 -2.77 11.78
CA LEU A 77 -10.65 -1.31 11.62
C LEU A 77 -12.02 -0.72 11.32
N LEU A 78 -12.84 -1.46 10.57
CA LEU A 78 -14.18 -1.01 10.15
C LEU A 78 -15.31 -1.54 11.04
N ASP A 79 -14.99 -2.29 12.10
CA ASP A 79 -15.96 -3.01 12.95
C ASP A 79 -16.96 -3.85 12.13
N MET A 80 -16.40 -4.60 11.16
CA MET A 80 -17.17 -5.41 10.22
C MET A 80 -17.07 -6.89 10.56
N ARG A 81 -18.17 -7.61 10.30
CA ARG A 81 -18.20 -9.06 10.47
C ARG A 81 -17.67 -9.76 9.22
N ILE A 82 -16.70 -10.66 9.41
CA ILE A 82 -16.27 -11.60 8.37
C ILE A 82 -17.24 -12.78 8.32
N ILE A 83 -17.66 -13.14 7.11
CA ILE A 83 -18.52 -14.26 6.80
C ILE A 83 -17.74 -15.24 5.93
N SER A 84 -17.94 -16.53 6.17
CA SER A 84 -17.43 -17.60 5.31
C SER A 84 -18.60 -18.30 4.58
N PRO A 85 -18.99 -17.86 3.37
CA PRO A 85 -20.11 -18.46 2.66
C PRO A 85 -19.77 -19.85 2.10
N GLY A 86 -20.24 -20.90 2.79
CA GLY A 86 -20.35 -22.26 2.25
C GLY A 86 -19.14 -23.19 2.47
N LYS A 87 -19.10 -24.31 1.73
CA LYS A 87 -18.09 -25.40 1.85
C LYS A 87 -16.66 -24.99 1.44
N ARG A 88 -16.47 -23.79 0.90
CA ARG A 88 -15.16 -23.27 0.51
C ARG A 88 -14.74 -22.27 1.57
N SER A 89 -13.53 -22.44 2.06
CA SER A 89 -12.86 -21.48 2.92
C SER A 89 -12.59 -20.21 2.11
N LEU A 90 -13.58 -19.33 1.94
CA LEU A 90 -13.40 -17.99 1.38
C LEU A 90 -13.90 -17.02 2.44
N LEU A 91 -13.07 -16.09 2.86
CA LEU A 91 -13.46 -15.04 3.78
C LEU A 91 -14.02 -13.87 2.98
N GLN A 92 -15.16 -13.36 3.42
CA GLN A 92 -15.87 -12.24 2.81
C GLN A 92 -16.25 -11.23 3.88
N MET A 93 -16.06 -9.95 3.58
CA MET A 93 -16.69 -8.84 4.29
C MET A 93 -17.22 -7.82 3.28
N GLY A 94 -18.09 -6.92 3.71
CA GLY A 94 -18.58 -5.88 2.82
C GLY A 94 -19.45 -4.84 3.53
N PHE A 95 -19.72 -3.76 2.82
CA PHE A 95 -20.49 -2.63 3.32
C PHE A 95 -21.26 -1.90 2.21
N PRO A 96 -22.30 -1.11 2.53
CA PRO A 96 -23.08 -0.39 1.52
C PRO A 96 -22.26 0.66 0.76
N ILE A 97 -22.53 0.83 -0.54
CA ILE A 97 -21.77 1.75 -1.40
C ILE A 97 -21.66 3.19 -0.87
N TYR A 98 -22.69 3.70 -0.18
CA TYR A 98 -22.71 5.06 0.33
C TYR A 98 -21.77 5.29 1.51
N SER A 99 -21.26 4.22 2.14
CA SER A 99 -20.30 4.30 3.25
C SER A 99 -18.85 4.36 2.79
N LEU A 100 -18.59 4.27 1.48
CA LEU A 100 -17.23 4.22 0.91
C LEU A 100 -16.36 5.37 1.42
N THR A 101 -16.82 6.62 1.30
CA THR A 101 -16.03 7.80 1.68
C THR A 101 -15.61 7.80 3.15
N THR A 102 -16.48 7.33 4.04
CA THR A 102 -16.20 7.23 5.49
C THR A 102 -15.16 6.15 5.78
N TYR A 103 -15.20 5.02 5.08
CA TYR A 103 -14.24 3.95 5.28
C TYR A 103 -12.91 4.20 4.57
N LEU A 104 -12.91 4.94 3.46
CA LEU A 104 -11.68 5.40 2.81
C LEU A 104 -10.83 6.22 3.79
N SER A 105 -11.40 7.20 4.50
CA SER A 105 -10.61 8.01 5.43
C SER A 105 -9.96 7.17 6.54
N ILE A 106 -10.73 6.27 7.17
CA ILE A 106 -10.23 5.37 8.24
C ILE A 106 -9.08 4.50 7.72
N LEU A 107 -9.22 3.93 6.52
CA LEU A 107 -8.24 2.99 5.98
C LEU A 107 -6.99 3.70 5.44
N LEU A 108 -7.15 4.85 4.78
CA LEU A 108 -6.04 5.68 4.30
C LEU A 108 -5.22 6.25 5.47
N ASP A 109 -5.88 6.63 6.57
CA ASP A 109 -5.21 7.04 7.81
C ASP A 109 -4.41 5.90 8.45
N LYS A 110 -4.72 4.64 8.11
CA LYS A 110 -3.94 3.45 8.50
C LYS A 110 -2.93 3.01 7.45
N GLY A 111 -2.71 3.83 6.42
CA GLY A 111 -1.71 3.58 5.38
C GLY A 111 -2.11 2.52 4.37
N TRP A 112 -3.40 2.18 4.22
CA TRP A 112 -3.85 1.25 3.19
C TRP A 112 -3.97 1.95 1.83
N THR A 113 -3.55 1.26 0.78
CA THR A 113 -3.88 1.61 -0.61
C THR A 113 -5.13 0.86 -1.01
N ILE A 114 -6.13 1.56 -1.54
CA ILE A 114 -7.48 1.04 -1.74
C ILE A 114 -7.84 1.13 -3.22
N ILE A 115 -8.18 0.00 -3.81
CA ILE A 115 -8.61 -0.11 -5.19
C ILE A 115 -10.12 -0.33 -5.21
N VAL A 116 -10.84 0.57 -5.86
CA VAL A 116 -12.29 0.47 -6.02
C VAL A 116 -12.61 -0.06 -7.41
N ILE A 117 -13.39 -1.14 -7.46
CA ILE A 117 -13.79 -1.83 -8.68
C ILE A 117 -15.31 -1.71 -8.81
N ASP A 118 -15.79 -0.89 -9.74
CA ASP A 118 -17.22 -0.63 -9.92
C ASP A 118 -17.85 -1.53 -10.99
N GLU A 119 -19.16 -1.74 -10.86
CA GLU A 119 -19.98 -2.37 -11.89
C GLU A 119 -20.21 -1.40 -13.05
N LEU A 120 -19.73 -1.77 -14.24
CA LEU A 120 -20.00 -1.02 -15.46
C LEU A 120 -21.45 -1.22 -15.90
N VAL A 121 -22.13 -0.11 -16.18
CA VAL A 121 -23.49 -0.13 -16.74
C VAL A 121 -23.42 -0.56 -18.21
N THR A 122 -23.34 -1.87 -18.45
CA THR A 122 -23.47 -2.43 -19.79
C THR A 122 -24.95 -2.71 -20.02
N GLY A 123 -25.62 -1.97 -20.91
CA GLY A 123 -27.03 -2.18 -21.27
C GLY A 123 -27.33 -3.50 -21.99
N LYS A 124 -26.51 -4.53 -21.79
CA LYS A 124 -26.57 -5.86 -22.42
C LYS A 124 -26.97 -6.90 -21.38
N SER A 125 -27.73 -7.91 -21.80
CA SER A 125 -28.01 -9.09 -20.97
C SER A 125 -26.74 -9.93 -20.82
N GLY A 126 -26.28 -10.12 -19.58
CA GLY A 126 -25.07 -10.87 -19.27
C GLY A 126 -24.49 -10.54 -17.89
N PRO A 127 -23.40 -11.20 -17.48
CA PRO A 127 -22.68 -10.82 -16.28
C PRO A 127 -22.18 -9.38 -16.40
N LYS A 128 -22.51 -8.56 -15.41
CA LYS A 128 -22.07 -7.16 -15.36
C LYS A 128 -20.55 -7.12 -15.42
N GLN A 129 -20.02 -6.30 -16.35
CA GLN A 129 -18.59 -6.04 -16.42
C GLN A 129 -18.18 -5.18 -15.22
N ARG A 130 -16.93 -5.33 -14.81
CA ARG A 130 -16.34 -4.58 -13.69
C ARG A 130 -14.96 -4.11 -14.08
N ALA A 131 -14.62 -2.89 -13.68
CA ALA A 131 -13.32 -2.31 -13.94
C ALA A 131 -12.89 -1.49 -12.72
N VAL A 132 -11.57 -1.35 -12.56
CA VAL A 132 -11.00 -0.43 -11.57
C VAL A 132 -11.49 0.97 -11.94
N SER A 133 -12.24 1.58 -11.03
CA SER A 133 -12.76 2.94 -11.21
C SER A 133 -11.81 3.95 -10.61
N GLN A 134 -11.32 3.69 -9.39
CA GLN A 134 -10.45 4.60 -8.65
C GLN A 134 -9.45 3.84 -7.78
N ILE A 135 -8.33 4.53 -7.50
CA ILE A 135 -7.26 4.05 -6.62
C ILE A 135 -6.94 5.18 -5.65
N TYR A 136 -7.02 4.86 -4.36
CA TYR A 136 -6.74 5.79 -3.29
C TYR A 136 -5.48 5.35 -2.57
N SER A 137 -4.48 6.23 -2.49
CA SER A 137 -3.31 6.05 -1.63
C SER A 137 -3.30 7.14 -0.54
N PRO A 138 -2.62 6.92 0.60
CA PRO A 138 -2.61 7.86 1.72
C PRO A 138 -2.22 9.30 1.35
N SER A 139 -1.35 9.47 0.34
CA SER A 139 -0.90 10.79 -0.11
C SER A 139 -1.60 11.32 -1.36
N CYS A 140 -2.32 10.47 -2.09
CA CYS A 140 -2.98 10.81 -3.36
C CYS A 140 -4.51 10.92 -3.26
N ASN A 141 -5.06 10.98 -2.04
CA ASN A 141 -6.50 11.18 -1.86
C ASN A 141 -6.90 12.64 -2.10
N ILE A 142 -7.45 12.92 -3.28
CA ILE A 142 -7.90 14.28 -3.67
C ILE A 142 -9.24 14.65 -2.99
N GLU A 143 -9.98 13.68 -2.47
CA GLU A 143 -11.30 13.93 -1.85
C GLU A 143 -11.18 14.53 -0.44
N ASP A 144 -10.07 14.28 0.26
CA ASP A 144 -9.78 14.87 1.57
C ASP A 144 -8.85 16.09 1.41
N CYS A 145 -9.47 17.26 1.25
CA CYS A 145 -8.79 18.52 1.01
C CYS A 145 -8.39 19.30 2.27
N SER A 146 -8.39 18.66 3.45
CA SER A 146 -8.15 19.37 4.71
C SER A 146 -6.71 19.87 4.85
N GLU A 147 -5.72 19.08 4.43
CA GLU A 147 -4.30 19.39 4.55
C GLU A 147 -3.48 18.87 3.36
N LEU A 148 -2.38 19.55 3.03
CA LEU A 148 -1.49 19.13 1.93
C LEU A 148 -0.64 17.92 2.33
N SER A 149 -0.94 16.77 1.74
CA SER A 149 -0.09 15.57 1.83
C SER A 149 0.95 15.55 0.71
N TYR A 150 2.11 14.97 1.03
CA TYR A 150 3.21 14.79 0.09
C TYR A 150 3.61 13.31 0.00
N VAL A 151 3.87 12.86 -1.23
CA VAL A 151 4.64 11.65 -1.52
C VAL A 151 6.11 12.05 -1.63
N ILE A 152 6.98 11.27 -1.01
CA ILE A 152 8.42 11.36 -1.27
C ILE A 152 8.86 10.19 -2.14
N SER A 153 9.60 10.48 -3.21
CA SER A 153 10.31 9.48 -4.00
C SER A 153 11.81 9.62 -3.74
N VAL A 154 12.43 8.50 -3.40
CA VAL A 154 13.84 8.42 -3.05
C VAL A 154 14.54 7.49 -4.01
N TYR A 155 15.51 8.03 -4.74
CA TYR A 155 16.41 7.28 -5.60
C TYR A 155 17.82 7.32 -5.02
N PHE A 156 18.47 6.16 -4.91
CA PHE A 156 19.83 6.08 -4.41
C PHE A 156 20.77 5.57 -5.49
N LYS A 157 21.85 6.34 -5.74
CA LYS A 157 22.92 5.94 -6.65
C LYS A 157 24.27 6.31 -6.08
N ASP A 158 25.11 5.31 -5.88
CA ASP A 158 26.44 5.43 -5.28
C ASP A 158 26.42 6.06 -3.88
N ASP A 159 26.68 7.37 -3.77
CA ASP A 159 26.62 8.16 -2.54
C ASP A 159 25.68 9.38 -2.66
N LEU A 160 24.96 9.49 -3.78
CA LEU A 160 24.02 10.57 -4.06
C LEU A 160 22.58 10.06 -3.89
N LEU A 161 21.78 10.82 -3.14
CA LEU A 161 20.37 10.53 -2.97
C LEU A 161 19.55 11.56 -3.75
N GLY A 162 18.77 11.12 -4.74
CA GLY A 162 17.77 11.95 -5.40
C GLY A 162 16.48 11.93 -4.60
N VAL A 163 16.05 13.08 -4.09
CA VAL A 163 14.78 13.21 -3.38
C VAL A 163 13.82 14.04 -4.21
N THR A 164 12.62 13.51 -4.42
CA THR A 164 11.51 14.22 -5.04
C THR A 164 10.31 14.24 -4.09
N LEU A 165 9.76 15.43 -3.85
CA LEU A 165 8.52 15.63 -3.12
C LEU A 165 7.43 16.01 -4.11
N PHE A 166 6.27 15.38 -4.00
CA PHE A 166 5.14 15.65 -4.87
C PHE A 166 3.84 15.68 -4.07
N SER A 167 2.99 16.68 -4.31
CA SER A 167 1.62 16.71 -3.80
C SER A 167 0.62 16.65 -4.97
N ALA A 168 -0.20 15.60 -4.98
CA ALA A 168 -1.24 15.43 -6.00
C ALA A 168 -2.34 16.50 -5.89
N MET A 169 -2.52 17.09 -4.72
CA MET A 169 -3.62 18.03 -4.44
C MET A 169 -3.44 19.39 -5.13
N ASN A 170 -2.21 19.88 -5.20
CA ASN A 170 -1.90 21.19 -5.78
C ASN A 170 -0.88 21.12 -6.93
N GLY A 171 -0.37 19.93 -7.26
CA GLY A 171 0.64 19.73 -8.30
C GLY A 171 2.04 20.24 -7.93
N HIS A 172 2.27 20.60 -6.65
CA HIS A 172 3.57 21.08 -6.19
C HIS A 172 4.59 19.95 -6.21
N SER A 173 5.69 20.15 -6.94
CA SER A 173 6.79 19.21 -7.05
C SER A 173 8.12 19.89 -6.77
N VAL A 174 8.96 19.25 -5.95
CA VAL A 174 10.30 19.73 -5.62
C VAL A 174 11.27 18.57 -5.73
N MET A 175 12.30 18.72 -6.54
CA MET A 175 13.34 17.71 -6.75
C MET A 175 14.70 18.29 -6.40
N PHE A 176 15.46 17.59 -5.58
CA PHE A 176 16.82 18.00 -5.22
C PHE A 176 17.73 16.80 -4.92
N PRO A 177 19.02 16.91 -5.27
CA PRO A 177 20.02 15.96 -4.82
C PRO A 177 20.37 16.20 -3.34
N VAL A 178 20.67 15.12 -2.64
CA VAL A 178 21.07 15.13 -1.23
C VAL A 178 22.42 14.44 -1.14
N TYR A 179 23.43 15.26 -0.82
CA TYR A 179 24.76 14.79 -0.47
C TYR A 179 24.79 14.31 0.98
N ARG A 180 25.76 13.46 1.29
CA ARG A 180 25.94 12.90 2.64
C ARG A 180 26.10 13.98 3.72
N GLU A 181 26.71 15.11 3.39
CA GLU A 181 26.96 16.23 4.31
C GLU A 181 25.70 17.04 4.65
N ASP A 182 24.69 17.03 3.77
CA ASP A 182 23.46 17.82 3.93
C ASP A 182 22.29 17.03 4.54
N ARG A 183 22.54 15.79 5.00
CA ARG A 183 21.51 14.89 5.53
C ARG A 183 20.67 15.52 6.64
N ASP A 184 21.27 16.27 7.55
CA ASP A 184 20.54 16.91 8.67
C ASP A 184 19.65 18.06 8.20
N LYS A 185 20.08 18.81 7.19
CA LYS A 185 19.29 19.90 6.60
C LYS A 185 18.07 19.33 5.89
N VAL A 186 18.26 18.23 5.18
CA VAL A 186 17.20 17.53 4.46
C VAL A 186 16.22 16.90 5.44
N ALA A 187 16.67 16.28 6.54
CA ALA A 187 15.77 15.76 7.56
C ALA A 187 14.83 16.85 8.10
N ARG A 188 15.38 18.03 8.43
CA ARG A 188 14.58 19.18 8.89
C ARG A 188 13.60 19.69 7.84
N LEU A 189 14.01 19.73 6.57
CA LEU A 189 13.14 20.10 5.47
C LEU A 189 11.99 19.10 5.34
N LEU A 190 12.29 17.80 5.36
CA LEU A 190 11.30 16.75 5.19
C LEU A 190 10.30 16.70 6.36
N ILE A 191 10.73 16.99 7.59
CA ILE A 191 9.84 17.13 8.76
C ILE A 191 8.83 18.28 8.57
N SER A 192 9.17 19.33 7.81
CA SER A 192 8.22 20.42 7.53
C SER A 192 7.13 20.04 6.53
N TYR A 193 7.33 18.96 5.77
CA TYR A 193 6.33 18.42 4.86
C TYR A 193 5.57 17.28 5.52
N ARG A 194 4.24 17.25 5.35
CA ARG A 194 3.40 16.14 5.81
C ARG A 194 3.49 14.97 4.85
N ILE A 195 4.57 14.20 4.97
CA ILE A 195 4.80 13.02 4.13
C ILE A 195 3.97 11.86 4.66
N LYS A 196 3.07 11.31 3.84
CA LYS A 196 2.24 10.14 4.22
C LYS A 196 2.63 8.85 3.49
N GLU A 197 3.47 8.95 2.45
CA GLU A 197 3.85 7.83 1.60
C GLU A 197 5.29 8.01 1.08
N VAL A 198 6.07 6.92 1.11
CA VAL A 198 7.48 6.89 0.70
C VAL A 198 7.66 5.85 -0.40
N ILE A 199 8.10 6.29 -1.57
CA ILE A 199 8.43 5.43 -2.70
C ILE A 199 9.94 5.33 -2.78
N ILE A 200 10.48 4.13 -2.66
CA ILE A 200 11.92 3.88 -2.76
C ILE A 200 12.18 3.17 -4.09
N TRP A 201 13.01 3.78 -4.94
CA TRP A 201 13.50 3.12 -6.14
C TRP A 201 14.90 2.56 -5.90
N VAL A 202 15.06 1.28 -6.20
CA VAL A 202 16.34 0.56 -6.11
C VAL A 202 16.56 -0.21 -7.40
N ASP A 203 17.73 -0.03 -8.03
CA ASP A 203 18.08 -0.78 -9.23
C ASP A 203 18.18 -2.29 -8.92
N SER A 204 17.69 -3.14 -9.83
CA SER A 204 17.51 -4.59 -9.62
C SER A 204 18.79 -5.41 -9.39
N GLY A 205 19.96 -4.76 -9.41
CA GLY A 205 21.26 -5.34 -9.05
C GLY A 205 21.89 -4.73 -7.79
N ALA A 206 21.16 -3.90 -7.05
CA ALA A 206 21.66 -3.28 -5.83
C ALA A 206 21.81 -4.31 -4.71
N ASP A 207 22.94 -4.25 -4.03
CA ASP A 207 23.20 -4.96 -2.78
C ASP A 207 22.04 -4.71 -1.79
N PRO A 208 21.47 -5.76 -1.14
CA PRO A 208 20.53 -5.60 -0.03
C PRO A 208 20.96 -4.55 1.01
N GLY A 209 22.27 -4.33 1.16
CA GLY A 209 22.82 -3.25 1.98
C GLY A 209 22.37 -1.83 1.59
N VAL A 210 21.93 -1.58 0.36
CA VAL A 210 21.42 -0.27 -0.11
C VAL A 210 20.04 0.03 0.48
N LEU A 211 19.12 -0.95 0.46
CA LEU A 211 17.82 -0.81 1.10
C LEU A 211 17.98 -0.55 2.59
N ASN A 212 18.83 -1.30 3.28
CA ASN A 212 19.10 -1.12 4.70
C ASN A 212 19.69 0.27 5.03
N LYS A 213 20.54 0.81 4.13
CA LYS A 213 21.02 2.20 4.26
C LYS A 213 19.89 3.22 4.11
N ILE A 214 19.00 3.04 3.13
CA ILE A 214 17.85 3.94 2.92
C ILE A 214 16.90 3.86 4.12
N TYR A 215 16.61 2.66 4.61
CA TYR A 215 15.81 2.45 5.82
C TYR A 215 16.43 3.13 7.04
N GLY A 216 17.72 2.90 7.30
CA GLY A 216 18.43 3.59 8.38
C GLY A 216 18.40 5.11 8.25
N LEU A 217 18.44 5.64 7.03
CA LEU A 217 18.30 7.08 6.77
C LEU A 217 16.89 7.59 7.07
N LEU A 218 15.85 6.90 6.58
CA LEU A 218 14.46 7.29 6.83
C LEU A 218 14.12 7.23 8.33
N ILE A 219 14.64 6.22 9.05
CA ILE A 219 14.51 6.10 10.51
C ILE A 219 15.25 7.25 11.19
N GLY A 220 16.50 7.53 10.78
CA GLY A 220 17.28 8.64 11.31
C GLY A 220 16.65 10.03 11.07
N TRP A 221 15.87 10.16 10.00
CA TRP A 221 15.12 11.37 9.67
C TRP A 221 13.76 11.48 10.38
N ASN A 222 13.36 10.47 11.14
CA ASN A 222 12.04 10.36 11.76
C ASN A 222 10.89 10.45 10.72
N LEU A 223 11.17 10.05 9.47
CA LEU A 223 10.19 9.91 8.39
C LEU A 223 9.69 8.48 8.27
N PHE A 224 10.48 7.53 8.74
CA PHE A 224 10.00 6.19 9.05
C PHE A 224 9.21 6.27 10.35
N PRO A 225 8.05 5.61 10.42
CA PRO A 225 7.07 5.92 11.43
C PRO A 225 7.55 5.70 12.87
N SER A 226 7.58 6.74 13.69
CA SER A 226 7.24 6.59 15.12
C SER A 226 5.72 6.49 15.32
N GLU A 227 4.92 6.84 14.29
CA GLU A 227 3.46 6.69 14.24
C GLU A 227 3.01 5.57 13.28
N PRO A 228 2.12 4.64 13.65
CA PRO A 228 1.83 3.38 12.93
C PRO A 228 1.26 3.48 11.49
N ASN A 229 1.21 4.66 10.87
CA ASN A 229 0.39 4.93 9.69
C ASN A 229 1.19 5.07 8.37
N ALA A 230 2.52 5.26 8.42
CA ALA A 230 3.34 5.31 7.19
C ALA A 230 3.78 3.90 6.81
N LYS A 231 3.28 3.37 5.68
CA LYS A 231 3.73 2.08 5.15
C LYS A 231 4.82 2.29 4.11
N VAL A 232 5.88 1.49 4.20
CA VAL A 232 6.96 1.50 3.22
C VAL A 232 6.93 0.23 2.42
N GLU A 233 6.89 0.39 1.11
CA GLU A 233 6.82 -0.72 0.18
C GLU A 233 8.03 -0.72 -0.73
N VAL A 234 8.70 -1.87 -0.77
CA VAL A 234 9.80 -2.11 -1.70
C VAL A 234 9.21 -2.73 -2.95
N MET A 235 9.12 -1.95 -4.01
CA MET A 235 8.85 -2.49 -5.34
C MET A 235 10.18 -2.86 -5.98
N SER A 236 10.51 -4.15 -5.99
CA SER A 236 11.55 -4.65 -6.89
C SER A 236 11.00 -4.68 -8.31
N SER A 237 11.77 -4.25 -9.30
CA SER A 237 11.44 -4.48 -10.71
C SER A 237 11.05 -5.94 -10.93
N PRO A 238 10.02 -6.25 -11.75
CA PRO A 238 9.83 -7.61 -12.20
C PRO A 238 11.13 -8.04 -12.86
N CYS A 239 11.75 -9.10 -12.35
CA CYS A 239 12.83 -9.76 -13.06
C CYS A 239 12.25 -10.19 -14.41
N TYR A 240 12.45 -9.37 -15.45
CA TYR A 240 12.28 -9.82 -16.81
C TYR A 240 13.30 -10.94 -16.99
N LEU A 241 12.75 -12.14 -17.14
CA LEU A 241 13.45 -13.38 -17.44
C LEU A 241 14.60 -13.11 -18.42
N SER A 242 15.83 -13.40 -17.99
CA SER A 242 16.90 -13.85 -18.88
C SER A 242 16.87 -15.36 -18.94
#